data_AF-A0A2U1MKR1-F1
#
_entry.id   AF-A0A2U1MKR1-F1
#
_cell.length_a   1.000
_cell.length_b   1.000
_cell.length_c   1.000
_cell.angle_alpha   90.00
_cell.angle_beta   90.00
_cell.angle_gamma   90.00
#
_symmetry.space_group_name_H-M   'P 1'
#
loop_
_entity.id
_entity.type
_entity.pdbx_description
1 polymer ?
#
loop_
_entity_poly.entity_id
_entity_poly.type
_entity_poly.pdbx_seq_one_letter_code
_entity_poly.pdbx_strand_id
1 'polypeptide(L)'
;MVETIDPNTQNNTNTINDPLYLASSDHPAMVLTNTPFNGGNFLGWSRNLWKEVAERYGQSNGPLIYQLERELSKITQGNLTIAAFFNKLKRCWDELQNLNGLPVCNCGKMAECTCV
;
A
#
# COMPACT_ATOMS: atom_id res chain seq x y z
N MET A 1 -36.97 2.02 -31.10
CA MET A 1 -35.91 2.50 -32.01
C MET A 1 -34.61 2.37 -31.25
N VAL A 2 -33.71 1.53 -31.74
CA VAL A 2 -32.37 1.32 -31.18
C VAL A 2 -31.51 2.50 -31.63
N GLU A 3 -30.93 3.26 -30.71
CA GLU A 3 -29.86 4.19 -31.05
C GLU A 3 -28.55 3.40 -31.14
N THR A 4 -28.00 3.38 -32.35
CA THR A 4 -26.70 2.82 -32.69
C THR A 4 -25.60 3.68 -32.06
N ILE A 5 -24.76 3.07 -31.21
CA ILE A 5 -23.56 3.72 -30.67
C ILE A 5 -22.44 3.58 -31.69
N ASP A 6 -21.99 4.70 -32.27
CA ASP A 6 -20.85 4.76 -33.18
C ASP A 6 -19.54 4.38 -32.45
N PRO A 7 -18.68 3.51 -33.04
CA PRO A 7 -17.53 2.93 -32.36
C PRO A 7 -16.30 3.85 -32.27
N ASN A 8 -16.40 5.16 -32.50
CA ASN A 8 -15.21 6.01 -32.61
C ASN A 8 -15.32 7.43 -32.02
N THR A 9 -15.93 7.56 -30.85
CA THR A 9 -15.70 8.76 -30.04
C THR A 9 -14.57 8.47 -29.05
N GLN A 10 -13.33 8.86 -29.41
CA GLN A 10 -12.25 8.99 -28.44
C GLN A 10 -12.60 10.12 -27.47
N ASN A 11 -13.41 9.81 -26.45
CA ASN A 11 -13.71 10.70 -25.35
C ASN A 11 -12.48 10.76 -24.43
N ASN A 12 -11.52 11.60 -24.83
CA ASN A 12 -10.55 12.21 -23.94
C ASN A 12 -11.33 13.03 -22.89
N THR A 13 -11.81 12.36 -21.86
CA THR A 13 -12.40 12.98 -20.68
C THR A 13 -11.48 12.64 -19.53
N ASN A 14 -11.13 13.65 -18.74
CA ASN A 14 -10.27 13.56 -17.57
C ASN A 14 -10.93 12.67 -16.49
N THR A 15 -10.95 11.36 -16.72
CA THR A 15 -11.52 10.34 -15.82
C THR A 15 -10.84 10.35 -14.46
N ILE A 16 -9.59 10.82 -14.39
CA ILE A 16 -8.79 10.95 -13.16
C ILE A 16 -9.38 11.98 -12.18
N ASN A 17 -10.17 12.94 -12.65
CA ASN A 17 -10.76 13.98 -11.80
C ASN A 17 -12.22 13.70 -11.39
N ASP A 18 -12.77 12.55 -11.78
CA ASP A 18 -14.12 12.16 -11.36
C ASP A 18 -14.05 11.63 -9.90
N PRO A 19 -14.80 12.22 -8.95
CA PRO A 19 -14.83 11.75 -7.57
C PRO A 19 -15.37 10.32 -7.41
N LEU A 20 -16.01 9.76 -8.45
CA LEU A 20 -16.45 8.36 -8.51
C LEU A 20 -15.54 7.48 -9.37
N TYR A 21 -14.36 7.98 -9.78
CA TYR A 21 -13.37 7.19 -10.49
C TYR A 21 -12.82 6.10 -9.59
N LEU A 22 -13.09 4.85 -9.97
CA LEU A 22 -12.42 3.68 -9.42
C LEU A 22 -11.16 3.42 -10.24
N ALA A 23 -10.00 3.52 -9.60
CA ALA A 23 -8.75 3.16 -10.23
C ALA A 23 -8.71 1.64 -10.47
N SER A 24 -7.90 1.18 -11.43
CA SER A 24 -7.72 -0.25 -11.70
C SER A 24 -7.18 -1.05 -10.50
N SER A 25 -6.64 -0.36 -9.50
CA SER A 25 -6.21 -0.94 -8.22
C SER A 25 -7.36 -1.13 -7.22
N ASP A 26 -8.47 -0.42 -7.39
CA ASP A 26 -9.60 -0.47 -6.46
C ASP A 26 -10.46 -1.72 -6.69
N HIS A 27 -10.77 -2.42 -5.60
CA HIS A 27 -11.60 -3.63 -5.63
C HIS A 27 -12.83 -3.43 -4.72
N PRO A 28 -13.82 -2.62 -5.15
CA PRO A 28 -14.94 -2.21 -4.31
C PRO A 28 -15.88 -3.37 -3.93
N ALA A 29 -15.86 -4.47 -4.68
CA ALA A 29 -16.64 -5.68 -4.39
C ALA A 29 -15.89 -6.69 -3.51
N MET A 30 -14.68 -6.37 -3.04
CA MET A 30 -13.90 -7.26 -2.19
C MET A 30 -14.50 -7.31 -0.78
N VAL A 31 -15.13 -8.43 -0.44
CA VAL A 31 -15.54 -8.71 0.94
C VAL A 31 -14.31 -9.08 1.75
N LEU A 32 -13.96 -8.23 2.73
CA LEU A 32 -12.84 -8.46 3.62
C LEU A 32 -13.16 -9.46 4.74
N THR A 33 -14.42 -9.63 5.12
CA THR A 33 -14.82 -10.64 6.12
C THR A 33 -16.24 -11.13 5.91
N ASN A 34 -16.46 -12.43 6.07
CA ASN A 34 -17.79 -13.05 5.99
C ASN A 34 -18.64 -12.82 7.24
N THR A 35 -18.05 -12.30 8.32
CA THR A 35 -18.82 -11.94 9.52
C THR A 35 -19.40 -10.53 9.36
N PRO A 36 -20.73 -10.36 9.22
CA PRO A 36 -21.32 -9.03 9.14
C PRO A 36 -21.18 -8.31 10.49
N PHE A 37 -20.94 -7.00 10.45
CA PHE A 37 -20.93 -6.19 11.65
C PHE A 37 -22.36 -5.98 12.14
N ASN A 38 -22.64 -6.32 13.41
CA ASN A 38 -23.97 -6.22 14.01
C ASN A 38 -24.01 -5.32 15.27
N GLY A 39 -22.97 -4.50 15.47
CA GLY A 39 -22.83 -3.62 16.64
C GLY A 39 -22.34 -4.34 17.92
N GLY A 40 -22.84 -5.55 18.19
CA GLY A 40 -22.46 -6.34 19.37
C GLY A 40 -21.16 -7.16 19.20
N ASN A 41 -20.73 -7.41 17.97
CA ASN A 41 -19.59 -8.28 17.65
C ASN A 41 -18.28 -7.52 17.34
N PHE A 42 -18.16 -6.25 17.74
CA PHE A 42 -17.04 -5.37 17.35
C PHE A 42 -15.65 -5.99 17.55
N LEU A 43 -15.39 -6.61 18.71
CA LEU A 43 -14.08 -7.19 19.02
C LEU A 43 -13.69 -8.35 18.10
N GLY A 44 -14.63 -9.23 17.77
CA GLY A 44 -14.39 -10.36 16.87
C GLY A 44 -14.31 -9.89 15.41
N TRP A 45 -15.22 -9.00 15.02
CA TRP A 45 -15.29 -8.44 13.68
C TRP A 45 -14.03 -7.66 13.31
N SER A 46 -13.59 -6.74 14.17
CA SER A 46 -12.39 -5.93 13.94
C SER A 46 -11.14 -6.80 13.84
N ARG A 47 -11.01 -7.82 14.69
CA ARG A 47 -9.91 -8.79 14.62
C ARG A 47 -9.88 -9.53 13.27
N ASN A 48 -11.03 -10.04 12.83
CA ASN A 48 -11.13 -10.76 11.56
C ASN A 48 -10.81 -9.85 10.38
N LEU A 49 -11.35 -8.63 10.38
CA LEU A 49 -11.06 -7.62 9.38
C LEU A 49 -9.56 -7.32 9.30
N TRP A 50 -8.90 -7.08 10.44
CA TRP A 50 -7.47 -6.80 10.50
C TRP A 50 -6.62 -7.97 10.00
N LYS A 51 -7.00 -9.21 10.33
CA LYS A 51 -6.31 -10.41 9.83
C LYS A 51 -6.37 -10.48 8.30
N GLU A 52 -7.53 -10.27 7.73
CA GLU A 52 -7.75 -10.33 6.28
C GLU A 52 -7.01 -9.21 5.53
N VAL A 53 -7.00 -8.00 6.10
CA VAL A 53 -6.19 -6.89 5.58
C VAL A 53 -4.70 -7.23 5.64
N ALA A 54 -4.22 -7.78 6.76
CA ALA A 54 -2.82 -8.17 6.91
C ALA A 54 -2.42 -9.33 5.99
N GLU A 55 -3.31 -10.29 5.74
CA GLU A 55 -3.03 -11.41 4.83
C GLU A 55 -2.93 -10.94 3.38
N ARG A 56 -3.86 -10.07 2.95
CA ARG A 56 -3.94 -9.60 1.55
C ARG A 56 -2.94 -8.49 1.24
N TYR A 57 -2.69 -7.59 2.19
CA TYR A 57 -1.90 -6.38 1.99
C TYR A 57 -0.68 -6.26 2.91
N GLY A 58 -0.53 -7.16 3.89
CA GLY A 58 0.63 -7.19 4.79
C GLY A 58 1.82 -7.98 4.25
N GLN A 59 1.74 -8.50 3.02
CA GLN A 59 2.93 -9.01 2.33
C GLN A 59 3.96 -7.88 2.23
N SER A 60 5.21 -8.19 2.58
CA SER A 60 6.30 -7.25 2.42
C SER A 60 6.44 -6.88 0.95
N ASN A 61 6.78 -5.61 0.67
CA ASN A 61 7.07 -5.17 -0.69
C ASN A 61 8.43 -5.72 -1.16
N GLY A 62 8.63 -7.05 -1.12
CA GLY A 62 9.90 -7.72 -1.43
C GLY A 62 10.55 -7.25 -2.73
N PRO A 63 9.81 -7.12 -3.86
CA PRO A 63 10.34 -6.55 -5.09
C PRO A 63 10.83 -5.10 -4.94
N LEU A 64 10.10 -4.27 -4.18
CA LEU A 64 10.48 -2.87 -3.91
C LEU A 64 11.70 -2.79 -3.01
N ILE A 65 11.78 -3.63 -1.97
CA ILE A 65 12.94 -3.76 -1.09
C ILE A 65 14.18 -4.13 -1.91
N TYR A 66 14.08 -5.16 -2.74
CA TYR A 66 15.17 -5.56 -3.63
C TYR A 66 15.57 -4.43 -4.59
N GLN A 67 14.59 -3.71 -5.15
CA GLN A 67 14.87 -2.57 -6.02
C GLN A 67 15.64 -1.47 -5.27
N LEU A 68 15.23 -1.13 -4.05
CA LEU A 68 15.89 -0.12 -3.22
C LEU A 68 17.30 -0.56 -2.81
N GLU A 69 17.49 -1.82 -2.40
CA GLU A 69 18.82 -2.38 -2.11
C GLU A 69 19.74 -2.33 -3.34
N ARG A 70 19.18 -2.64 -4.51
CA ARG A 70 19.90 -2.53 -5.79
C ARG A 70 20.21 -1.08 -6.15
N GLU A 71 19.33 -0.12 -5.88
CA GLU A 71 19.65 1.30 -6.06
C GLU A 71 20.77 1.71 -5.12
N LEU A 72 20.72 1.30 -3.86
CA LEU A 72 21.69 1.63 -2.82
C LEU A 72 23.09 1.13 -3.18
N SER A 73 23.22 -0.09 -3.70
CA SER A 73 24.49 -0.64 -4.20
C SER A 73 25.06 0.10 -5.42
N LYS A 74 24.22 0.81 -6.19
CA LYS A 74 24.65 1.60 -7.37
C LYS A 74 24.99 3.05 -7.02
N ILE A 75 24.58 3.53 -5.85
CA ILE A 75 24.87 4.91 -5.43
C ILE A 75 26.38 5.05 -5.25
N THR A 76 26.98 5.86 -6.11
CA THR A 76 28.38 6.27 -6.04
C THR A 76 28.43 7.79 -6.13
N GLN A 77 29.45 8.40 -5.53
CA GLN A 77 29.57 9.86 -5.49
C GLN A 77 29.71 10.47 -6.89
N GLY A 78 30.54 9.87 -7.75
CA GLY A 78 30.76 10.36 -9.12
C GLY A 78 31.09 11.86 -9.15
N ASN A 79 30.37 12.61 -10.00
CA ASN A 79 30.46 14.07 -10.12
C ASN A 79 29.46 14.82 -9.23
N LEU A 80 28.77 14.15 -8.30
CA LEU A 80 27.81 14.78 -7.40
C LEU A 80 28.53 15.57 -6.31
N THR A 81 27.93 16.67 -5.89
CA THR A 81 28.37 17.36 -4.66
C THR A 81 28.13 16.46 -3.45
N ILE A 82 28.90 16.66 -2.39
CA ILE A 82 28.79 15.89 -1.14
C ILE A 82 27.36 15.94 -0.60
N ALA A 83 26.73 17.12 -0.60
CA ALA A 83 25.35 17.30 -0.16
C ALA A 83 24.35 16.51 -1.03
N ALA A 84 24.51 16.55 -2.36
CA ALA A 84 23.63 15.82 -3.28
C ALA A 84 23.78 14.30 -3.11
N PHE A 85 25.00 13.81 -2.92
CA PHE A 85 25.26 12.40 -2.64
C PHE A 85 24.61 11.95 -1.32
N PHE A 86 24.84 12.67 -0.22
CA PHE A 86 24.26 12.32 1.08
C PHE A 86 22.74 12.36 1.09
N ASN A 87 22.12 13.34 0.44
CA ASN A 87 20.67 13.41 0.34
C ASN A 87 20.10 12.20 -0.43
N LYS A 88 20.79 11.78 -1.51
CA LYS A 88 20.37 10.61 -2.29
C LYS A 88 20.48 9.32 -1.49
N LEU A 89 21.58 9.14 -0.77
CA LEU A 89 21.79 7.99 0.13
C LEU A 89 20.74 7.96 1.24
N LYS A 90 20.52 9.09 1.91
CA LYS A 90 19.56 9.22 3.01
C LYS A 90 18.14 8.92 2.55
N ARG A 91 17.72 9.41 1.38
CA ARG A 91 16.41 9.14 0.82
C ARG A 91 16.16 7.63 0.65
N CYS A 92 17.10 6.90 0.04
CA CYS A 92 16.95 5.45 -0.13
C CYS A 92 16.92 4.70 1.21
N TRP A 93 17.68 5.16 2.20
CA TRP A 93 17.66 4.61 3.55
C TRP A 93 16.31 4.82 4.26
N ASP A 94 15.76 6.04 4.20
CA ASP A 94 14.47 6.39 4.80
C ASP A 94 13.33 5.57 4.15
N GLU A 95 13.37 5.38 2.82
CA GLU A 95 12.42 4.55 2.09
C GLU A 95 12.48 3.07 2.53
N LEU A 96 13.68 2.50 2.68
CA LEU A 96 13.85 1.13 3.21
C LEU A 96 13.35 1.00 4.65
N GLN A 97 13.60 1.99 5.50
CA GLN A 97 13.16 1.97 6.89
C GLN A 97 11.63 1.99 7.01
N ASN A 98 10.95 2.76 6.15
CA ASN A 98 9.49 2.81 6.10
C ASN A 98 8.86 1.49 5.66
N LEU A 99 9.58 0.68 4.88
CA LEU A 99 9.10 -0.63 4.41
C LEU A 99 9.36 -1.77 5.41
N ASN A 100 10.32 -1.60 6.31
CA ASN A 100 10.75 -2.64 7.27
C ASN A 100 10.01 -2.60 8.62
N GLY A 101 9.25 -1.55 8.93
CA GLY A 101 8.65 -1.38 10.25
C GLY A 101 7.16 -1.64 10.29
N LEU A 102 6.73 -2.78 10.86
CA LEU A 102 5.49 -2.77 11.62
C LEU A 102 5.64 -1.72 12.74
N PRO A 103 4.63 -0.87 13.00
CA PRO A 103 4.72 0.11 14.07
C PRO A 103 5.00 -0.59 15.40
N VAL A 104 6.11 -0.20 16.05
CA VAL A 104 6.45 -0.68 17.39
C VAL A 104 5.47 -0.03 18.37
N CYS A 105 4.53 -0.79 18.95
CA CYS A 105 3.69 -0.25 20.02
C CYS A 105 4.50 -0.17 21.32
N ASN A 106 4.79 1.05 21.76
CA ASN A 106 5.31 1.30 23.10
C ASN A 106 4.29 1.06 24.23
N CYS A 107 3.07 0.67 23.89
CA CYS A 107 2.00 0.38 24.83
C CYS A 107 2.13 -0.97 25.55
N GLY A 108 3.13 -1.81 25.21
CA GLY A 108 3.33 -3.14 25.79
C GLY A 108 2.30 -4.20 25.36
N LYS A 109 1.15 -3.81 24.82
CA LYS A 109 0.05 -4.71 24.43
C LYS A 109 0.42 -5.72 23.35
N MET A 110 1.39 -5.39 22.48
CA MET A 110 1.90 -6.30 21.46
C MET A 110 2.65 -7.50 22.05
N ALA A 111 3.24 -7.37 23.25
CA ALA A 111 3.91 -8.46 23.95
C ALA A 111 2.93 -9.43 24.65
N GLU A 112 1.70 -9.00 24.88
CA GLU A 112 0.60 -9.84 25.41
C GLU A 112 -0.16 -10.59 24.30
N CYS A 113 0.13 -10.31 23.02
CA CYS A 113 -0.47 -11.03 21.91
C CYS A 113 0.19 -12.41 21.75
N THR A 114 -0.39 -13.42 22.41
CA THR A 114 -0.18 -14.83 22.07
C THR A 114 -0.96 -15.17 20.80
N CYS A 115 -0.36 -14.86 19.65
CA CYS A 115 -0.78 -15.43 18.39
C CYS A 115 -0.06 -16.78 18.24
N VAL A 116 -0.79 -17.88 18.46
CA VAL A 116 -0.46 -19.20 17.89
C VAL A 116 -1.08 -19.27 16.50
#